data_AF-A0A816HIP1-F1
#
_entry.id   AF-A0A816HIP1-F1
#
_cell.length_a   1.000
_cell.length_b   1.000
_cell.length_c   1.000
_cell.angle_alpha   90.00
_cell.angle_beta   90.00
_cell.angle_gamma   90.00
#
_symmetry.space_group_name_H-M   'P 1'
#
loop_
_entity.id
_entity.type
_entity.pdbx_description
1 polymer ?
#
loop_
_entity_poly.entity_id
_entity_poly.type
_entity_poly.pdbx_seq_one_letter_code
_entity_poly.pdbx_strand_id
1 'polypeptide(L)' 'TFNVVIFVDRSEGGGSISNGSMEIMLHRRTLNDDSLGVGESLNETAYGQGLVVRGRHILILETPEASAGYHRVAAQRLYM' A
#
# COMPACT_ATOMS: atom_id res chain seq x y z
N THR A 1 -22.64 -1.28 -11.49
CA THR A 1 -21.21 -1.62 -11.30
C THR A 1 -20.50 -0.42 -10.73
N PHE A 2 -19.52 -0.61 -9.86
CA PHE A 2 -18.73 0.46 -9.25
C PHE A 2 -17.24 0.17 -9.44
N ASN A 3 -16.42 1.22 -9.38
CA ASN A 3 -14.97 1.15 -9.32
C ASN A 3 -14.50 1.50 -7.91
N VAL A 4 -13.49 0.79 -7.44
CA VAL A 4 -12.83 1.05 -6.16
C VAL A 4 -11.41 1.55 -6.43
N VAL A 5 -11.02 2.64 -5.77
CA VAL A 5 -9.66 3.18 -5.81
C VAL A 5 -9.13 3.32 -4.40
N ILE A 6 -7.88 2.92 -4.18
CA ILE A 6 -7.17 3.10 -2.91
C ILE A 6 -6.02 4.08 -3.13
N PHE A 7 -6.00 5.15 -2.35
CA PHE A 7 -4.86 6.04 -2.22
C PHE A 7 -4.03 5.68 -1.00
N VAL A 8 -2.72 5.64 -1.20
CA VAL A 8 -1.70 5.20 -0.24
C VAL A 8 -0.90 6.41 0.22
N ASP A 9 -0.59 6.51 1.51
CA ASP A 9 0.22 7.64 2.01
C ASP A 9 1.73 7.50 1.75
N ARG A 10 2.15 6.33 1.24
CA ARG A 10 3.52 5.98 0.84
C ARG A 10 3.49 4.89 -0.22
N SER A 11 4.63 4.66 -0.88
CA SER A 11 4.76 3.55 -1.84
C SER A 11 4.58 2.20 -1.15
N GLU A 12 3.65 1.39 -1.65
CA GLU A 12 3.31 0.07 -1.13
C GLU A 12 3.14 -0.94 -2.27
N GLY A 13 3.38 -2.21 -1.98
CA GLY A 13 3.06 -3.32 -2.89
C GLY A 13 1.61 -3.74 -2.72
N GLY A 14 0.92 -4.06 -3.82
CA GLY A 14 -0.47 -4.52 -3.79
C GLY A 14 -0.79 -5.50 -4.92
N GLY A 15 -1.96 -6.13 -4.81
CA GLY A 15 -2.41 -7.18 -5.72
C GLY A 15 -3.92 -7.36 -5.76
N SER A 16 -4.39 -8.19 -6.69
CA SER A 16 -5.78 -8.66 -6.80
C SER A 16 -5.74 -10.18 -6.99
N ILE A 17 -5.54 -10.90 -5.90
CA ILE A 17 -5.35 -12.37 -5.92
C ILE A 17 -6.64 -13.10 -6.30
N SER A 18 -7.80 -12.54 -5.97
CA SER A 18 -9.11 -13.07 -6.35
C SER A 18 -9.95 -12.04 -7.11
N ASN A 19 -10.84 -12.51 -7.98
CA ASN A 19 -11.76 -11.65 -8.70
C ASN A 19 -12.60 -10.79 -7.74
N GLY A 20 -12.62 -9.48 -7.96
CA GLY A 20 -13.34 -8.54 -7.10
C GLY A 20 -12.65 -8.23 -5.77
N SER A 21 -11.38 -8.63 -5.59
CA SER A 21 -10.59 -8.31 -4.40
C SER A 21 -9.42 -7.37 -4.73
N MET A 22 -8.95 -6.64 -3.72
CA MET A 22 -7.68 -5.93 -3.75
C MET A 22 -7.01 -6.08 -2.38
N GLU A 23 -5.68 -6.10 -2.38
CA GLU A 23 -4.86 -6.19 -1.17
C GLU A 23 -3.64 -5.29 -1.27
N ILE A 24 -3.12 -4.89 -0.12
CA ILE A 24 -1.94 -4.03 0.03
C ILE A 24 -1.09 -4.59 1.17
N MET A 25 0.21 -4.71 0.95
CA MET A 25 1.17 -5.10 1.98
C MET A 25 1.55 -3.89 2.84
N LEU A 26 0.97 -3.81 4.04
CA LEU A 26 1.15 -2.67 4.95
C LEU A 26 2.55 -2.59 5.58
N HIS A 27 3.13 -3.74 5.91
CA HIS A 27 4.42 -3.86 6.58
C HIS A 27 4.94 -5.29 6.38
N ARG A 28 6.26 -5.47 6.31
CA ARG A 28 6.90 -6.78 6.24
C ARG A 28 8.08 -6.87 7.20
N ARG A 29 8.29 -8.07 7.73
CA ARG A 29 9.42 -8.44 8.58
C ARG A 29 9.83 -9.86 8.22
N THR A 30 11.11 -10.08 7.96
CA THR A 30 11.70 -11.40 7.74
C THR A 30 12.75 -11.68 8.81
N LEU A 31 12.87 -12.95 9.19
CA LEU A 31 13.90 -13.39 10.15
C LEU A 31 15.15 -13.94 9.44
N ASN A 32 15.08 -14.06 8.12
CA ASN A 32 16.15 -14.57 7.27
C ASN A 32 16.43 -13.55 6.16
N ASP A 33 17.71 -13.47 5.80
CA ASP A 33 18.20 -12.79 4.60
C ASP A 33 17.77 -13.58 3.34
N ASP A 34 17.57 -12.87 2.24
CA ASP A 34 17.20 -13.46 0.95
C ASP A 34 18.41 -13.79 0.06
N SER A 35 19.63 -13.48 0.53
CA SER A 35 20.91 -13.73 -0.13
C SER A 35 21.07 -13.01 -1.46
N LEU A 36 20.44 -11.83 -1.60
CA LEU A 36 20.56 -10.98 -2.79
C LEU A 36 21.56 -9.82 -2.63
N GLY A 37 22.37 -9.83 -1.57
CA GLY A 37 23.59 -9.02 -1.45
C GLY A 37 23.62 -8.02 -0.29
N VAL A 38 22.51 -7.82 0.42
CA VAL A 38 22.49 -6.95 1.61
C VAL A 38 23.14 -7.66 2.81
N GLY A 39 22.90 -8.98 2.97
CA GLY A 39 23.53 -9.79 4.00
C GLY A 39 22.90 -9.64 5.38
N GLU A 40 21.65 -9.17 5.46
CA GLU A 40 20.88 -9.06 6.69
C GLU A 40 19.39 -9.33 6.46
N SER A 41 18.73 -9.91 7.46
CA SER A 41 17.28 -10.07 7.44
C SER A 41 16.58 -8.72 7.54
N LEU A 42 15.42 -8.57 6.89
CA LEU A 42 14.57 -7.40 7.06
C LEU A 42 13.85 -7.43 8.42
N ASN A 43 14.57 -7.07 9.48
CA ASN A 43 14.16 -7.23 10.87
C ASN A 43 14.32 -5.92 11.66
N GLU A 44 13.68 -4.86 11.17
CA GLU A 44 13.80 -3.52 11.76
C GLU A 44 13.26 -3.45 13.20
N THR A 45 13.98 -2.73 14.06
CA THR A 45 13.62 -2.56 15.47
C THR A 45 13.77 -1.11 15.92
N ALA A 46 12.97 -0.71 16.92
CA ALA A 46 13.08 0.56 17.62
C ALA A 46 12.92 0.29 19.13
N TYR A 47 13.79 0.88 19.96
CA TYR A 47 13.78 0.70 21.42
C TYR A 47 13.84 -0.78 21.87
N GLY A 48 14.55 -1.61 21.11
CA GLY A 48 14.68 -3.05 21.38
C GLY A 48 13.41 -3.86 21.07
N GLN A 49 12.42 -3.27 20.41
CA GLN A 49 11.17 -3.92 20.00
C GLN A 49 11.03 -3.90 18.48
N GLY A 50 10.20 -4.80 17.93
CA GLY A 50 9.89 -4.79 16.49
C GLY A 50 9.32 -3.43 16.07
N LEU A 51 9.77 -2.93 14.92
CA LEU A 51 9.35 -1.62 14.43
C LEU A 51 7.81 -1.55 14.29
N VAL A 52 7.23 -0.43 14.68
CA VAL A 52 5.80 -0.16 14.51
C VAL A 52 5.66 1.00 13.54
N VAL A 53 4.87 0.79 12.48
CA VAL A 53 4.53 1.82 11.50
C VAL A 53 3.06 2.17 11.60
N ARG A 54 2.73 3.42 11.27
CA ARG A 54 1.35 3.89 11.12
C ARG A 54 1.22 4.52 9.74
N GLY A 55 0.16 4.15 9.04
CA GLY A 55 -0.19 4.70 7.73
C GLY A 55 -1.68 5.00 7.62
N ARG A 56 -2.06 5.64 6.52
CA ARG A 56 -3.43 5.99 6.15
C ARG A 56 -3.70 5.59 4.70
N HIS A 57 -4.82 4.89 4.51
CA HIS A 57 -5.40 4.59 3.22
C HIS A 57 -6.70 5.37 3.04
N ILE A 58 -6.92 5.91 1.85
CA ILE A 58 -8.19 6.55 1.49
C ILE A 58 -8.87 5.70 0.42
N LEU A 59 -10.05 5.20 0.74
CA LEU A 59 -10.86 4.40 -0.18
C LEU A 59 -11.90 5.29 -0.86
N ILE A 60 -11.98 5.19 -2.18
CA ILE A 60 -12.97 5.87 -2.99
C ILE A 60 -13.80 4.84 -3.74
N LEU A 61 -15.11 5.04 -3.72
CA LEU A 61 -16.09 4.22 -4.42
C LEU A 61 -16.85 5.13 -5.38
N GLU A 62 -16.78 4.84 -6.67
CA GLU A 62 -17.41 5.66 -7.71
C GLU A 62 -18.01 4.82 -8.84
N THR A 63 -18.81 5.45 -9.70
CA THR A 63 -19.25 4.79 -10.94
C THR A 63 -18.10 4.73 -11.96
N PRO A 64 -18.11 3.78 -12.91
CA PRO A 64 -17.08 3.68 -13.93
C PRO A 64 -16.89 4.97 -14.75
N GLU A 65 -17.97 5.70 -15.01
CA GLU A 65 -17.98 6.92 -15.82
C GLU A 65 -17.30 8.08 -15.10
N ALA A 66 -17.49 8.20 -13.77
CA ALA A 66 -16.94 9.28 -12.96
C ALA A 66 -15.51 9.00 -12.44
N SER A 67 -15.15 7.71 -12.30
CA SER A 67 -13.94 7.27 -11.61
C SER A 67 -12.65 7.87 -12.19
N ALA A 68 -12.53 7.95 -13.53
CA ALA A 68 -11.31 8.41 -14.20
C ALA A 68 -10.98 9.90 -13.91
N GLY A 69 -12.00 10.76 -13.94
CA GLY A 69 -11.85 12.18 -13.64
C GLY A 69 -11.55 12.41 -12.15
N TYR A 70 -12.19 11.63 -11.29
CA TYR A 70 -12.02 11.78 -9.85
C TYR A 70 -10.64 11.35 -9.39
N HIS A 71 -10.17 10.14 -9.74
CA HIS A 71 -8.95 9.63 -9.13
C HIS A 71 -7.69 10.40 -9.55
N ARG A 72 -7.62 10.92 -10.78
CA ARG A 72 -6.44 11.70 -11.22
C ARG A 72 -6.35 13.05 -10.49
N VAL A 73 -7.45 13.80 -10.44
CA VAL A 73 -7.48 15.12 -9.79
C VAL A 73 -7.36 14.98 -8.27
N ALA A 74 -8.04 13.99 -7.69
CA ALA A 74 -7.95 13.72 -6.25
C ALA A 74 -6.55 13.28 -5.83
N ALA A 75 -5.90 12.39 -6.59
CA ALA A 75 -4.51 11.99 -6.33
C ALA A 75 -3.56 13.19 -6.39
N GLN A 76 -3.69 14.03 -7.43
CA GLN A 76 -2.85 15.22 -7.55
C GLN A 76 -2.97 16.14 -6.32
N ARG A 77 -4.20 16.39 -5.83
CA ARG A 77 -4.44 17.22 -4.64
C ARG A 77 -3.97 16.57 -3.33
N LEU A 78 -3.92 15.24 -3.27
CA LEU A 78 -3.52 14.51 -2.08
C LEU A 78 -1.99 14.44 -1.93
N TYR A 79 -1.25 14.44 -3.05
CA TYR A 79 0.19 14.18 -3.06
C TYR A 79 1.05 15.38 -3.51
N MET A 80 0.46 16.44 -4.09
CA MET A 80 1.13 17.69 -4.45
C MET A 80 0.57 18.84 -3.63
#